data_AF-A9EU42-F1
#
_entry.id   AF-A9EU42-F1
#
_cell.length_a   1.000
_cell.length_b   1.000
_cell.length_c   1.000
_cell.angle_alpha   90.00
_cell.angle_beta   90.00
_cell.angle_gamma   90.00
#
_symmetry.space_group_name_H-M   'P 1'
#
loop_
_entity.id
_entity.type
_entity.pdbx_description
1 polymer ?
#
loop_
_entity_poly.entity_id
_entity_poly.type
_entity_poly.pdbx_seq_one_letter_code
_entity_poly.pdbx_strand_id
1 'polypeptide(L)'
;MSRLAARRGLTLATRRCSHGAVKPEAPPVPSAIAAPSGTAAAGVMWRARGRLHLTVIAKATFAFVDGAPMIPVEPQKIIDADIHHHNHPGRSVRLTSDLAPYLARIDVFFTGHAHAPPGPPAAPFSVRLALFAGERPILDKALSIEPSGAEKAIPLAYERAFGGIGMADNPFGTDRPAVLDPSRRDRPAGFAPLGSVWPSRRRLLGRTPHKALEGPILEIPDDFDWSYFQAAPPDQRVEALAGDEWLVLAGLHPTLAALRTRLPGARALARVHGLSAFGVTEGQPLDLVLDTLHVDGDRQSCSLVWRRSFPLAEAAALAAVRVVVGVEVPGAPPAWLAPAEIAIAAQSAAATSDPAGVTLNVSDQDAVST
;
A
#
# COMPACT_ATOMS: atom_id res chain seq x y z
N MET A 1 -29.95 90.83 17.96
CA MET A 1 -29.26 89.58 18.36
C MET A 1 -30.30 88.47 18.26
N SER A 2 -30.15 87.31 17.63
CA SER A 2 -29.03 86.64 16.99
C SER A 2 -29.56 85.53 16.05
N ARG A 3 -28.99 85.47 14.84
CA ARG A 3 -28.64 84.33 13.98
C ARG A 3 -29.66 83.20 13.70
N LEU A 4 -30.03 83.16 12.41
CA LEU A 4 -30.57 82.03 11.65
C LEU A 4 -29.41 81.15 11.13
N ALA A 5 -29.48 79.83 11.23
CA ALA A 5 -28.53 78.93 10.58
C ALA A 5 -29.23 77.73 9.93
N ALA A 6 -29.06 77.63 8.62
CA ALA A 6 -29.57 76.56 7.77
C ALA A 6 -28.59 75.38 7.70
N ARG A 7 -29.13 74.17 7.65
CA ARG A 7 -28.41 72.90 7.43
C ARG A 7 -28.05 72.72 5.96
N ARG A 8 -26.83 72.22 5.68
CA ARG A 8 -26.54 71.22 4.61
C ARG A 8 -25.08 70.73 4.65
N GLY A 9 -24.94 69.40 4.73
CA GLY A 9 -23.97 68.56 4.02
C GLY A 9 -22.47 68.66 4.33
N LEU A 10 -21.93 67.67 5.05
CA LEU A 10 -20.51 67.31 4.98
C LEU A 10 -20.34 65.78 5.05
N THR A 11 -19.75 65.25 3.99
CA THR A 11 -19.43 63.84 3.74
C THR A 11 -18.17 63.45 4.52
N LEU A 12 -18.23 62.43 5.38
CA LEU A 12 -17.03 61.83 5.99
C LEU A 12 -16.67 60.52 5.27
N ALA A 13 -15.50 60.52 4.62
CA ALA A 13 -14.88 59.33 4.04
C ALA A 13 -14.28 58.46 5.15
N THR A 14 -14.84 57.26 5.36
CA THR A 14 -14.26 56.23 6.22
C THR A 14 -13.10 55.52 5.52
N ARG A 15 -11.88 55.67 6.06
CA ARG A 15 -10.72 54.81 5.74
C ARG A 15 -10.97 53.41 6.32
N ARG A 16 -11.00 52.38 5.47
CA ARG A 16 -10.97 50.97 5.92
C ARG A 16 -9.52 50.54 6.13
N CYS A 17 -9.17 50.14 7.35
CA CYS A 17 -7.95 49.38 7.62
C CYS A 17 -8.12 47.96 7.08
N SER A 18 -7.29 47.57 6.11
CA SER A 18 -7.19 46.21 5.61
C SER A 18 -6.31 45.37 6.55
N HIS A 19 -6.94 44.64 7.48
CA HIS A 19 -6.29 43.48 8.10
C HIS A 19 -6.35 42.34 7.08
N GLY A 20 -5.31 42.21 6.26
CA GLY A 20 -5.14 41.05 5.39
C GLY A 20 -4.88 39.83 6.26
N ALA A 21 -5.89 38.96 6.40
CA ALA A 21 -5.68 37.62 6.89
C ALA A 21 -4.75 36.92 5.89
N VAL A 22 -3.49 36.69 6.29
CA VAL A 22 -2.58 35.82 5.55
C VAL A 22 -3.21 34.44 5.57
N LYS A 23 -3.69 33.98 4.41
CA LYS A 23 -4.13 32.60 4.22
C LYS A 23 -2.93 31.72 4.62
N PRO A 24 -3.08 30.74 5.53
CA PRO A 24 -1.98 29.84 5.83
C PRO A 24 -1.52 29.21 4.52
N GLU A 25 -0.25 29.43 4.20
CA GLU A 25 0.41 28.86 3.04
C GLU A 25 0.23 27.35 3.12
N ALA A 26 -0.25 26.73 2.04
CA ALA A 26 -0.40 25.27 1.99
C ALA A 26 0.98 24.66 2.28
N PRO A 27 1.08 23.62 3.12
CA PRO A 27 2.37 23.01 3.41
C PRO A 27 3.00 22.56 2.08
N PRO A 28 4.30 22.82 1.86
CA PRO A 28 4.96 22.41 0.64
C PRO A 28 4.85 20.90 0.49
N VAL A 29 4.37 20.41 -0.64
CA VAL A 29 4.41 18.98 -0.98
C VAL A 29 5.86 18.58 -1.28
N PRO A 30 6.27 17.33 -0.98
CA PRO A 30 7.60 16.85 -1.33
C PRO A 30 7.70 16.94 -2.83
N SER A 31 8.77 17.52 -3.32
CA SER A 31 8.90 17.66 -4.76
C SER A 31 9.52 16.39 -5.32
N ALA A 32 8.84 15.80 -6.31
CA ALA A 32 9.14 14.53 -6.96
C ALA A 32 9.75 13.40 -6.11
N ILE A 33 8.93 12.36 -5.96
CA ILE A 33 9.44 11.00 -5.93
C ILE A 33 9.33 10.47 -7.35
N ALA A 34 10.47 10.07 -7.90
CA ALA A 34 10.59 9.55 -9.25
C ALA A 34 11.16 8.13 -9.22
N ALA A 35 10.84 7.35 -10.24
CA ALA A 35 11.35 6.01 -10.42
C ALA A 35 11.66 5.76 -11.90
N PRO A 36 12.68 4.95 -12.21
CA PRO A 36 12.90 4.49 -13.57
C PRO A 36 11.86 3.43 -13.96
N SER A 37 11.82 3.09 -15.25
CA SER A 37 10.98 2.02 -15.77
C SER A 37 11.18 0.72 -14.99
N GLY A 38 10.09 -0.01 -14.75
CA GLY A 38 10.12 -1.24 -13.95
C GLY A 38 9.95 -1.03 -12.43
N THR A 39 9.88 0.22 -11.96
CA THR A 39 9.61 0.54 -10.55
C THR A 39 8.47 1.55 -10.43
N ALA A 40 7.47 1.25 -9.59
CA ALA A 40 6.50 2.22 -9.13
C ALA A 40 6.97 2.80 -7.79
N ALA A 41 6.71 4.08 -7.53
CA ALA A 41 7.17 4.74 -6.31
C ALA A 41 6.16 5.75 -5.76
N ALA A 42 6.21 5.95 -4.45
CA ALA A 42 5.38 6.92 -3.74
C ALA A 42 6.09 7.46 -2.50
N GLY A 43 5.51 8.52 -1.94
CA GLY A 43 5.94 9.12 -0.68
C GLY A 43 4.79 9.32 0.26
N VAL A 44 5.08 9.14 1.54
CA VAL A 44 4.14 9.36 2.62
C VAL A 44 4.79 10.30 3.62
N MET A 45 4.18 11.45 3.83
CA MET A 45 4.62 12.38 4.86
C MET A 45 3.88 12.10 6.15
N TRP A 46 4.60 12.15 7.25
CA TRP A 46 3.99 11.94 8.55
C TRP A 46 4.75 12.64 9.66
N ARG A 47 4.06 12.93 10.75
CA ARG A 47 4.60 13.57 11.93
C ARG A 47 4.36 12.70 13.14
N ALA A 48 5.40 12.57 13.96
CA ALA A 48 5.32 11.97 15.29
C ALA A 48 6.25 12.74 16.21
N ARG A 49 5.86 12.96 17.48
CA ARG A 49 6.65 13.74 18.45
C ARG A 49 7.08 15.11 17.92
N GLY A 50 6.23 15.76 17.13
CA GLY A 50 6.50 17.05 16.49
C GLY A 50 7.48 17.00 15.31
N ARG A 51 8.12 15.86 15.03
CA ARG A 51 9.13 15.70 13.97
C ARG A 51 8.49 15.22 12.67
N LEU A 52 8.78 15.92 11.58
CA LEU A 52 8.34 15.55 10.24
C LEU A 52 9.23 14.43 9.69
N HIS A 53 8.62 13.49 8.99
CA HIS A 53 9.28 12.39 8.31
C HIS A 53 8.75 12.25 6.89
N LEU A 54 9.61 11.73 6.00
CA LEU A 54 9.23 11.25 4.68
C LEU A 54 9.52 9.75 4.61
N THR A 55 8.48 8.97 4.38
CA THR A 55 8.60 7.56 3.99
C THR A 55 8.61 7.48 2.48
N VAL A 56 9.63 6.83 1.93
CA VAL A 56 9.79 6.57 0.50
C VAL A 56 9.46 5.10 0.25
N ILE A 57 8.68 4.84 -0.80
CA ILE A 57 8.15 3.53 -1.14
C ILE A 57 8.59 3.15 -2.56
N ALA A 58 9.07 1.93 -2.72
CA ALA A 58 9.33 1.28 -4.00
C ALA A 58 8.40 0.08 -4.17
N LYS A 59 7.93 -0.16 -5.39
CA LYS A 59 7.16 -1.34 -5.74
C LYS A 59 7.59 -1.88 -7.10
N ALA A 60 7.80 -3.19 -7.17
CA ALA A 60 8.08 -3.90 -8.40
C ALA A 60 7.26 -5.19 -8.47
N THR A 61 6.98 -5.65 -9.68
CA THR A 61 6.19 -6.86 -9.94
C THR A 61 7.02 -7.87 -10.73
N PHE A 62 6.86 -9.15 -10.38
CA PHE A 62 7.59 -10.24 -10.99
C PHE A 62 6.63 -11.37 -11.37
N ALA A 63 6.75 -11.88 -12.60
CA ALA A 63 5.96 -13.01 -13.07
C ALA A 63 6.52 -14.34 -12.55
N PHE A 64 5.64 -15.29 -12.26
CA PHE A 64 6.03 -16.63 -11.82
C PHE A 64 6.79 -17.39 -12.90
N VAL A 65 7.79 -18.15 -12.47
CA VAL A 65 8.47 -19.15 -13.29
C VAL A 65 8.60 -20.42 -12.47
N ASP A 66 7.98 -21.50 -12.95
CA ASP A 66 8.04 -22.79 -12.25
C ASP A 66 9.46 -23.35 -12.24
N GLY A 67 9.92 -23.78 -11.07
CA GLY A 67 11.26 -24.27 -10.81
C GLY A 67 12.37 -23.21 -10.81
N ALA A 68 12.07 -21.92 -10.97
CA ALA A 68 13.09 -20.89 -11.16
C ALA A 68 12.76 -19.55 -10.45
N PRO A 69 13.74 -18.62 -10.37
CA PRO A 69 13.47 -17.25 -9.94
C PRO A 69 12.45 -16.55 -10.83
N MET A 70 11.59 -15.74 -10.21
CA MET A 70 10.64 -14.89 -10.90
C MET A 70 11.35 -13.84 -11.77
N ILE A 71 10.68 -13.39 -12.83
CA ILE A 71 11.24 -12.41 -13.77
C ILE A 71 10.54 -11.05 -13.66
N PRO A 72 11.25 -9.92 -13.77
CA PRO A 72 10.62 -8.59 -13.73
C PRO A 72 9.58 -8.42 -14.84
N VAL A 73 8.46 -7.80 -14.50
CA VAL A 73 7.42 -7.36 -15.45
C VAL A 73 7.01 -5.92 -15.13
N GLU A 74 6.10 -5.35 -15.93
CA GLU A 74 5.57 -4.01 -15.67
C GLU A 74 5.01 -3.93 -14.22
N PRO A 75 5.47 -2.96 -13.41
CA PRO A 75 5.08 -2.86 -12.02
C PRO A 75 3.58 -2.59 -11.90
N GLN A 76 2.96 -3.26 -10.93
CA GLN A 76 1.65 -2.82 -10.46
C GLN A 76 1.81 -1.40 -9.91
N LYS A 77 0.88 -0.51 -10.26
CA LYS A 77 0.84 0.84 -9.72
C LYS A 77 0.81 0.82 -8.18
N ILE A 78 1.27 1.91 -7.58
CA ILE A 78 1.04 2.15 -6.16
C ILE A 78 -0.47 2.18 -5.93
N ILE A 79 -0.92 1.42 -4.94
CA ILE A 79 -2.30 1.39 -4.47
C ILE A 79 -2.42 2.45 -3.38
N ASP A 80 -3.20 3.49 -3.62
CA ASP A 80 -3.37 4.62 -2.70
C ASP A 80 -4.43 4.34 -1.62
N ALA A 81 -5.46 3.57 -1.94
CA ALA A 81 -6.54 3.16 -1.04
C ALA A 81 -6.93 1.69 -1.23
N ASP A 82 -7.60 1.13 -0.22
CA ASP A 82 -8.10 -0.25 -0.26
C ASP A 82 -9.03 -0.47 -1.48
N ILE A 83 -8.71 -1.46 -2.32
CA ILE A 83 -9.52 -1.88 -3.47
C ILE A 83 -10.32 -3.11 -3.07
N HIS A 84 -11.64 -2.97 -3.05
CA HIS A 84 -12.56 -4.04 -2.68
C HIS A 84 -12.85 -4.99 -3.85
N HIS A 85 -13.25 -6.23 -3.54
CA HIS A 85 -13.74 -7.14 -4.58
C HIS A 85 -14.92 -6.51 -5.35
N HIS A 86 -14.87 -6.62 -6.69
CA HIS A 86 -15.83 -5.99 -7.61
C HIS A 86 -15.98 -4.47 -7.42
N ASN A 87 -14.98 -3.79 -6.85
CA ASN A 87 -15.01 -2.36 -6.53
C ASN A 87 -16.22 -1.98 -5.65
N HIS A 88 -16.65 -2.88 -4.77
CA HIS A 88 -17.82 -2.69 -3.92
C HIS A 88 -17.41 -2.55 -2.44
N PRO A 89 -17.62 -1.40 -1.77
CA PRO A 89 -17.14 -1.17 -0.40
C PRO A 89 -17.77 -2.09 0.66
N GLY A 90 -18.93 -2.67 0.37
CA GLY A 90 -19.57 -3.71 1.19
C GLY A 90 -18.98 -5.12 1.03
N ARG A 91 -17.80 -5.25 0.42
CA ARG A 91 -17.08 -6.52 0.23
C ARG A 91 -15.70 -6.46 0.87
N SER A 92 -15.04 -7.60 1.02
CA SER A 92 -13.67 -7.61 1.55
C SER A 92 -12.68 -6.94 0.60
N VAL A 93 -11.53 -6.57 1.15
CA VAL A 93 -10.44 -5.94 0.41
C VAL A 93 -9.71 -7.01 -0.43
N ARG A 94 -9.46 -6.68 -1.68
CA ARG A 94 -8.61 -7.45 -2.60
C ARG A 94 -7.18 -6.92 -2.56
N LEU A 95 -6.98 -5.60 -2.69
CA LEU A 95 -5.67 -4.96 -2.60
C LEU A 95 -5.71 -3.89 -1.50
N THR A 96 -4.69 -3.85 -0.64
CA THR A 96 -4.58 -2.83 0.42
C THR A 96 -3.77 -1.63 -0.07
N SER A 97 -3.96 -0.47 0.56
CA SER A 97 -3.07 0.68 0.34
C SER A 97 -1.61 0.34 0.63
N ASP A 98 -0.70 0.78 -0.25
CA ASP A 98 0.75 0.70 -0.06
C ASP A 98 1.28 1.84 0.85
N LEU A 99 0.45 2.86 1.14
CA LEU A 99 0.84 4.14 1.73
C LEU A 99 0.99 4.12 3.26
N ALA A 100 1.24 2.97 3.87
CA ALA A 100 1.59 2.90 5.28
C ALA A 100 2.92 3.64 5.55
N PRO A 101 2.98 4.55 6.54
CA PRO A 101 4.23 5.26 6.86
C PRO A 101 5.32 4.31 7.37
N TYR A 102 4.94 3.21 8.01
CA TYR A 102 5.84 2.19 8.53
C TYR A 102 5.07 0.89 8.79
N LEU A 103 5.69 -0.25 8.49
CA LEU A 103 5.25 -1.58 8.94
C LEU A 103 6.36 -2.24 9.76
N ALA A 104 5.99 -2.83 10.89
CA ALA A 104 6.94 -3.46 11.82
C ALA A 104 7.36 -4.88 11.40
N ARG A 105 6.56 -5.53 10.55
CA ARG A 105 6.72 -6.90 10.06
C ARG A 105 6.38 -6.92 8.58
N ILE A 106 6.84 -7.94 7.87
CA ILE A 106 6.52 -8.14 6.46
C ILE A 106 5.14 -8.78 6.36
N ASP A 107 4.24 -8.10 5.66
CA ASP A 107 2.93 -8.63 5.32
C ASP A 107 3.04 -9.56 4.10
N VAL A 108 2.59 -10.81 4.26
CA VAL A 108 2.46 -11.75 3.15
C VAL A 108 0.99 -12.01 2.90
N PHE A 109 0.49 -11.81 1.69
CA PHE A 109 -0.89 -12.17 1.37
C PHE A 109 -1.03 -12.71 -0.04
N PHE A 110 -2.06 -13.53 -0.24
CA PHE A 110 -2.42 -14.09 -1.53
C PHE A 110 -3.85 -13.68 -1.90
N THR A 111 -4.04 -13.31 -3.16
CA THR A 111 -5.35 -13.06 -3.76
C THR A 111 -5.51 -13.91 -5.00
N GLY A 112 -6.67 -14.53 -5.17
CA GLY A 112 -7.00 -15.35 -6.32
C GLY A 112 -7.93 -16.49 -5.94
N HIS A 113 -7.75 -17.62 -6.62
CA HIS A 113 -8.63 -18.78 -6.48
C HIS A 113 -7.89 -20.02 -5.96
N ALA A 114 -8.64 -20.85 -5.24
CA ALA A 114 -8.29 -22.26 -5.03
C ALA A 114 -8.77 -23.07 -6.24
N HIS A 115 -7.88 -23.89 -6.79
CA HIS A 115 -8.17 -24.73 -7.95
C HIS A 115 -8.39 -26.17 -7.54
N ALA A 116 -9.59 -26.68 -7.84
CA ALA A 116 -9.95 -28.06 -7.54
C ALA A 116 -9.05 -29.03 -8.33
N PRO A 117 -8.64 -30.16 -7.72
CA PRO A 117 -7.84 -31.16 -8.43
C PRO A 117 -8.60 -31.76 -9.62
N PRO A 118 -7.90 -32.29 -10.63
CA PRO A 118 -8.54 -32.96 -11.76
C PRO A 118 -9.40 -34.15 -11.29
N GLY A 119 -10.66 -34.20 -11.73
CA GLY A 119 -11.59 -35.29 -11.38
C GLY A 119 -13.01 -34.77 -11.09
N PRO A 120 -13.95 -35.66 -10.72
CA PRO A 120 -15.32 -35.27 -10.39
C PRO A 120 -15.37 -34.41 -9.12
N PRO A 121 -15.97 -33.21 -9.15
CA PRO A 121 -16.05 -32.35 -7.97
C PRO A 121 -17.20 -32.78 -7.05
N ALA A 122 -16.85 -33.09 -5.80
CA ALA A 122 -17.77 -33.23 -4.66
C ALA A 122 -17.03 -33.34 -3.30
N ALA A 123 -15.69 -33.46 -3.30
CA ALA A 123 -14.89 -33.65 -2.11
C ALA A 123 -14.16 -32.35 -1.68
N PRO A 124 -14.08 -32.06 -0.37
CA PRO A 124 -13.20 -31.03 0.15
C PRO A 124 -11.74 -31.30 -0.21
N PHE A 125 -10.97 -30.23 -0.44
CA PHE A 125 -9.53 -30.33 -0.74
C PHE A 125 -8.74 -29.26 0.02
N SER A 126 -7.41 -29.37 0.01
CA SER A 126 -6.53 -28.42 0.69
C SER A 126 -5.76 -27.59 -0.32
N VAL A 127 -5.55 -26.31 0.02
CA VAL A 127 -4.61 -25.42 -0.66
C VAL A 127 -3.56 -24.92 0.32
N ARG A 128 -2.39 -24.49 -0.18
CA ARG A 128 -1.25 -24.10 0.66
C ARG A 128 -0.45 -22.97 0.04
N LEU A 129 -0.15 -21.97 0.87
CA LEU A 129 0.80 -20.88 0.63
C LEU A 129 1.98 -21.07 1.58
N ALA A 130 3.18 -21.26 1.05
CA ALA A 130 4.37 -21.42 1.88
C ALA A 130 5.59 -20.68 1.33
N LEU A 131 6.43 -20.19 2.24
CA LEU A 131 7.71 -19.53 1.98
C LEU A 131 8.82 -20.27 2.71
N PHE A 132 9.93 -20.52 2.02
CA PHE A 132 11.08 -21.22 2.57
C PHE A 132 12.38 -20.46 2.35
N ALA A 133 13.19 -20.33 3.40
CA ALA A 133 14.60 -19.99 3.30
C ALA A 133 15.43 -21.28 3.38
N GLY A 134 15.94 -21.73 2.24
CA GLY A 134 16.49 -23.07 2.11
C GLY A 134 15.41 -24.12 2.41
N GLU A 135 15.65 -24.95 3.43
CA GLU A 135 14.67 -25.95 3.91
C GLU A 135 13.79 -25.44 5.07
N ARG A 136 14.09 -24.26 5.63
CA ARG A 136 13.38 -23.72 6.79
C ARG A 136 12.08 -23.03 6.35
N PRO A 137 10.90 -23.45 6.83
CA PRO A 137 9.67 -22.72 6.58
C PRO A 137 9.69 -21.37 7.32
N ILE A 138 9.43 -20.29 6.59
CA ILE A 138 9.20 -18.94 7.12
C ILE A 138 7.70 -18.71 7.30
N LEU A 139 6.91 -19.17 6.32
CA LEU A 139 5.46 -19.17 6.33
C LEU A 139 4.99 -20.52 5.81
N ASP A 140 4.01 -21.13 6.45
CA ASP A 140 3.37 -22.35 5.96
C ASP A 140 1.91 -22.37 6.39
N LYS A 141 1.03 -21.93 5.50
CA LYS A 141 -0.40 -21.81 5.80
C LYS A 141 -1.22 -22.61 4.80
N ALA A 142 -2.09 -23.46 5.33
CA ALA A 142 -3.04 -24.25 4.56
C ALA A 142 -4.47 -23.83 4.85
N LEU A 143 -5.34 -23.95 3.85
CA LEU A 143 -6.78 -23.76 3.98
C LEU A 143 -7.49 -25.03 3.46
N SER A 144 -8.59 -25.38 4.11
CA SER A 144 -9.52 -26.40 3.63
C SER A 144 -10.61 -25.71 2.81
N ILE A 145 -10.88 -26.25 1.63
CA ILE A 145 -11.86 -25.73 0.68
C ILE A 145 -13.03 -26.71 0.61
N GLU A 146 -14.23 -26.21 0.88
CA GLU A 146 -15.50 -26.92 0.69
C GLU A 146 -16.23 -26.38 -0.54
N PRO A 147 -16.24 -27.11 -1.66
CA PRO A 147 -16.96 -26.69 -2.87
C PRO A 147 -18.47 -26.68 -2.65
N SER A 148 -19.16 -25.64 -3.12
CA SER A 148 -20.63 -25.56 -3.14
C SER A 148 -21.26 -26.22 -4.38
N GLY A 149 -20.46 -26.90 -5.21
CA GLY A 149 -20.90 -27.52 -6.46
C GLY A 149 -19.72 -27.91 -7.33
N ALA A 150 -19.90 -27.82 -8.65
CA ALA A 150 -18.88 -28.19 -9.64
C ALA A 150 -17.87 -27.06 -9.96
N GLU A 151 -17.74 -26.05 -9.09
CA GLU A 151 -16.79 -24.95 -9.24
C GLU A 151 -15.36 -25.50 -9.29
N LYS A 152 -14.63 -25.22 -10.38
CA LYS A 152 -13.21 -25.60 -10.51
C LYS A 152 -12.24 -24.57 -9.93
N ALA A 153 -12.67 -23.32 -9.83
CA ALA A 153 -11.93 -22.22 -9.25
C ALA A 153 -12.80 -21.56 -8.19
N ILE A 154 -12.39 -21.66 -6.92
CA ILE A 154 -13.14 -21.15 -5.76
C ILE A 154 -12.44 -19.88 -5.29
N PRO A 155 -13.09 -18.70 -5.33
CA PRO A 155 -12.50 -17.46 -4.85
C PRO A 155 -12.08 -17.53 -3.38
N LEU A 156 -10.85 -17.13 -3.06
CA LEU A 156 -10.34 -17.08 -1.68
C LEU A 156 -10.62 -15.73 -1.00
N ALA A 157 -11.85 -15.24 -1.17
CA ALA A 157 -12.33 -13.99 -0.57
C ALA A 157 -12.97 -14.24 0.81
N TYR A 158 -12.95 -13.22 1.68
CA TYR A 158 -13.40 -13.38 3.06
C TYR A 158 -14.90 -13.59 3.21
N GLU A 159 -15.69 -13.28 2.19
CA GLU A 159 -17.13 -13.60 2.13
C GLU A 159 -17.38 -15.12 2.13
N ARG A 160 -16.39 -15.92 1.72
CA ARG A 160 -16.46 -17.39 1.74
C ARG A 160 -15.86 -17.99 3.01
N ALA A 161 -15.35 -17.18 3.93
CA ALA A 161 -14.76 -17.62 5.19
C ALA A 161 -15.73 -17.45 6.37
N PHE A 162 -15.45 -18.11 7.49
CA PHE A 162 -16.28 -17.99 8.69
C PHE A 162 -16.32 -16.52 9.14
N GLY A 163 -17.51 -16.03 9.49
CA GLY A 163 -17.71 -14.65 9.89
C GLY A 163 -19.16 -14.21 9.76
N GLY A 164 -19.35 -12.91 9.66
CA GLY A 164 -20.66 -12.30 9.42
C GLY A 164 -20.84 -11.00 10.17
N ILE A 165 -21.99 -10.36 9.95
CA ILE A 165 -22.34 -9.07 10.56
C ILE A 165 -22.16 -9.15 12.08
N GLY A 166 -21.42 -8.19 12.64
CA GLY A 166 -21.13 -8.11 14.07
C GLY A 166 -19.87 -8.87 14.52
N MET A 167 -19.27 -9.71 13.67
CA MET A 167 -18.00 -10.35 13.98
C MET A 167 -16.84 -9.43 13.64
N ALA A 168 -16.01 -9.13 14.65
CA ALA A 168 -14.94 -8.15 14.50
C ALA A 168 -13.85 -8.57 13.51
N ASP A 169 -13.56 -9.87 13.46
CA ASP A 169 -12.43 -10.42 12.70
C ASP A 169 -12.78 -10.78 11.26
N ASN A 170 -14.07 -10.87 10.90
CA ASN A 170 -14.54 -10.97 9.52
C ASN A 170 -16.02 -10.54 9.42
N PRO A 171 -16.29 -9.23 9.27
CA PRO A 171 -17.66 -8.72 9.20
C PRO A 171 -18.40 -9.10 7.90
N PHE A 172 -17.66 -9.52 6.87
CA PHE A 172 -18.19 -9.88 5.55
C PHE A 172 -18.40 -11.38 5.35
N GLY A 173 -17.99 -12.20 6.32
CA GLY A 173 -18.04 -13.65 6.22
C GLY A 173 -19.43 -14.27 6.29
N THR A 174 -19.44 -15.58 6.44
CA THR A 174 -20.65 -16.42 6.42
C THR A 174 -20.64 -17.46 7.54
N ASP A 175 -21.82 -17.92 7.95
CA ASP A 175 -22.01 -19.05 8.87
C ASP A 175 -21.88 -20.42 8.15
N ARG A 176 -21.83 -20.43 6.82
CA ARG A 176 -21.61 -21.61 5.96
C ARG A 176 -20.36 -21.41 5.09
N PRO A 177 -19.16 -21.41 5.68
CA PRO A 177 -17.94 -21.09 4.97
C PRO A 177 -17.51 -22.19 4.00
N ALA A 178 -17.02 -21.78 2.83
CA ALA A 178 -16.35 -22.64 1.86
C ALA A 178 -14.81 -22.59 2.01
N VAL A 179 -14.28 -21.56 2.68
CA VAL A 179 -12.85 -21.38 2.96
C VAL A 179 -12.68 -21.50 4.46
N LEU A 180 -12.00 -22.55 4.90
CA LEU A 180 -11.91 -22.91 6.30
C LEU A 180 -10.46 -23.06 6.75
N ASP A 181 -10.24 -22.79 8.03
CA ASP A 181 -9.04 -23.22 8.71
C ASP A 181 -9.15 -24.73 9.00
N PRO A 182 -8.17 -25.55 8.59
CA PRO A 182 -8.24 -27.00 8.77
C PRO A 182 -8.21 -27.43 10.25
N SER A 183 -7.70 -26.60 11.14
CA SER A 183 -7.61 -26.87 12.58
C SER A 183 -8.76 -26.27 13.39
N ARG A 184 -9.37 -25.17 12.91
CA ARG A 184 -10.38 -24.39 13.63
C ARG A 184 -11.44 -23.81 12.70
N ARG A 185 -12.48 -24.57 12.39
CA ARG A 185 -13.51 -24.18 11.41
C ARG A 185 -14.42 -23.02 11.86
N ASP A 186 -14.36 -22.66 13.14
CA ASP A 186 -15.14 -21.62 13.82
C ASP A 186 -14.43 -20.25 13.87
N ARG A 187 -13.39 -20.04 13.04
CA ARG A 187 -12.70 -18.76 12.92
C ARG A 187 -12.50 -18.37 11.46
N PRO A 188 -12.42 -17.06 11.16
CA PRO A 188 -12.10 -16.60 9.80
C PRO A 188 -10.76 -17.16 9.34
N ALA A 189 -10.72 -17.61 8.08
CA ALA A 189 -9.54 -18.16 7.45
C ALA A 189 -9.44 -17.62 6.02
N GLY A 190 -8.24 -17.32 5.56
CA GLY A 190 -8.02 -16.73 4.24
C GLY A 190 -6.58 -16.32 4.07
N PHE A 191 -6.21 -15.97 2.85
CA PHE A 191 -4.88 -15.43 2.54
C PHE A 191 -4.87 -13.93 2.22
N ALA A 192 -6.03 -13.34 1.96
CA ALA A 192 -6.18 -11.96 1.50
C ALA A 192 -5.86 -10.92 2.59
N PRO A 193 -5.63 -9.65 2.23
CA PRO A 193 -5.48 -8.58 3.21
C PRO A 193 -6.78 -8.29 3.98
N LEU A 194 -6.66 -7.94 5.25
CA LEU A 194 -7.73 -7.43 6.11
C LEU A 194 -7.96 -5.95 5.79
N GLY A 195 -9.20 -5.50 5.61
CA GLY A 195 -9.47 -4.10 5.31
C GLY A 195 -9.24 -3.17 6.51
N SER A 196 -8.73 -1.96 6.27
CA SER A 196 -8.42 -0.97 7.31
C SER A 196 -9.62 -0.61 8.19
N VAL A 197 -10.82 -0.62 7.61
CA VAL A 197 -12.10 -0.31 8.28
C VAL A 197 -12.68 -1.47 9.10
N TRP A 198 -12.08 -2.66 9.04
CA TRP A 198 -12.57 -3.82 9.78
C TRP A 198 -12.53 -3.55 11.28
N PRO A 199 -13.53 -3.98 12.08
CA PRO A 199 -13.53 -3.69 13.51
C PRO A 199 -12.26 -4.16 14.23
N SER A 200 -11.67 -5.28 13.78
CA SER A 200 -10.41 -5.82 14.29
C SER A 200 -9.18 -4.92 14.08
N ARG A 201 -9.14 -4.16 12.97
CA ARG A 201 -8.09 -3.16 12.70
C ARG A 201 -8.47 -1.81 13.28
N ARG A 202 -9.71 -1.35 13.08
CA ARG A 202 -10.21 -0.06 13.57
C ARG A 202 -10.05 0.13 15.08
N ARG A 203 -10.17 -0.94 15.90
CA ARG A 203 -9.93 -0.85 17.35
C ARG A 203 -8.49 -0.43 17.70
N LEU A 204 -7.52 -0.70 16.83
CA LEU A 204 -6.09 -0.37 17.03
C LEU A 204 -5.82 1.13 16.87
N LEU A 205 -6.74 1.89 16.28
CA LEU A 205 -6.66 3.36 16.29
C LEU A 205 -6.73 3.94 17.71
N GLY A 206 -7.31 3.21 18.67
CA GLY A 206 -7.51 3.70 20.03
C GLY A 206 -8.32 5.00 20.03
N ARG A 207 -7.69 6.09 20.50
CA ARG A 207 -8.29 7.44 20.52
C ARG A 207 -7.95 8.28 19.29
N THR A 208 -7.13 7.76 18.38
CA THR A 208 -6.68 8.47 17.18
C THR A 208 -7.87 8.67 16.24
N PRO A 209 -8.21 9.92 15.86
CA PRO A 209 -9.30 10.16 14.92
C PRO A 209 -8.85 9.75 13.52
N HIS A 210 -9.73 9.09 12.76
CA HIS A 210 -9.42 8.59 11.41
C HIS A 210 -8.84 9.67 10.48
N LYS A 211 -9.36 10.91 10.58
CA LYS A 211 -8.89 12.08 9.81
C LYS A 211 -7.39 12.37 9.98
N ALA A 212 -6.78 11.97 11.10
CA ALA A 212 -5.34 12.13 11.32
C ALA A 212 -4.52 11.28 10.34
N LEU A 213 -5.14 10.27 9.73
CA LEU A 213 -4.53 9.35 8.79
C LEU A 213 -5.01 9.52 7.33
N GLU A 214 -5.79 10.57 7.02
CA GLU A 214 -6.36 10.84 5.69
C GLU A 214 -5.81 12.12 5.03
N GLY A 215 -4.91 12.83 5.72
CA GLY A 215 -4.33 14.09 5.25
C GLY A 215 -3.03 13.92 4.45
N PRO A 216 -2.53 14.99 3.80
CA PRO A 216 -1.25 14.96 3.10
C PRO A 216 -0.07 14.67 4.04
N ILE A 217 -0.19 15.05 5.31
CA ILE A 217 0.74 14.71 6.39
C ILE A 217 -0.06 13.91 7.42
N LEU A 218 0.30 12.65 7.63
CA LEU A 218 -0.30 11.80 8.65
C LEU A 218 0.18 12.27 10.04
N GLU A 219 -0.73 12.47 10.98
CA GLU A 219 -0.39 12.84 12.36
C GLU A 219 -0.47 11.59 13.23
N ILE A 220 0.69 11.07 13.65
CA ILE A 220 0.83 9.81 14.39
C ILE A 220 1.10 10.10 15.88
N PRO A 221 0.16 9.74 16.79
CA PRO A 221 0.37 9.87 18.23
C PRO A 221 1.51 8.98 18.76
N ASP A 222 2.04 9.35 19.91
CA ASP A 222 3.13 8.63 20.58
C ASP A 222 2.76 7.22 21.06
N ASP A 223 1.49 7.01 21.41
CA ASP A 223 0.91 5.75 21.87
C ASP A 223 0.18 4.99 20.75
N PHE A 224 0.40 5.37 19.48
CA PHE A 224 -0.24 4.74 18.33
C PHE A 224 0.19 3.27 18.19
N ASP A 225 -0.80 2.38 18.06
CA ASP A 225 -0.54 0.97 17.76
C ASP A 225 -0.26 0.80 16.25
N TRP A 226 1.03 0.73 15.92
CA TRP A 226 1.52 0.56 14.55
C TRP A 226 1.02 -0.70 13.85
N SER A 227 0.53 -1.70 14.60
CA SER A 227 -0.08 -2.88 13.99
C SER A 227 -1.40 -2.57 13.28
N TYR A 228 -1.98 -1.37 13.47
CA TYR A 228 -3.07 -0.84 12.65
C TYR A 228 -2.75 -0.91 11.15
N PHE A 229 -1.52 -0.56 10.77
CA PHE A 229 -1.11 -0.52 9.35
C PHE A 229 -0.91 -1.91 8.75
N GLN A 230 -0.74 -2.96 9.56
CA GLN A 230 -0.59 -4.33 9.06
C GLN A 230 -1.92 -4.85 8.49
N ALA A 231 -1.94 -5.12 7.20
CA ALA A 231 -3.07 -5.64 6.46
C ALA A 231 -3.09 -7.17 6.46
N ALA A 232 -1.95 -7.86 6.50
CA ALA A 232 -1.96 -9.32 6.54
C ALA A 232 -2.57 -9.82 7.88
N PRO A 233 -3.29 -10.94 7.88
CA PRO A 233 -3.62 -11.68 9.09
C PRO A 233 -2.38 -11.97 9.95
N PRO A 234 -2.48 -12.04 11.29
CA PRO A 234 -1.31 -12.24 12.17
C PRO A 234 -0.45 -13.46 11.85
N ASP A 235 -1.06 -14.54 11.35
CA ASP A 235 -0.39 -15.79 10.94
C ASP A 235 0.31 -15.69 9.57
N GLN A 236 0.26 -14.51 8.95
CA GLN A 236 0.92 -14.19 7.67
C GLN A 236 1.88 -13.00 7.77
N ARG A 237 2.23 -12.59 8.99
CA ARG A 237 3.19 -11.51 9.27
C ARG A 237 4.53 -12.09 9.66
N VAL A 238 5.52 -12.00 8.79
CA VAL A 238 6.85 -12.59 9.00
C VAL A 238 7.87 -11.53 9.42
N GLU A 239 8.92 -11.93 10.12
CA GLU A 239 9.92 -11.00 10.67
C GLU A 239 10.86 -10.44 9.60
N ALA A 240 11.30 -11.28 8.66
CA ALA A 240 12.23 -10.91 7.61
C ALA A 240 12.14 -11.86 6.42
N LEU A 241 12.47 -11.33 5.24
CA LEU A 241 12.70 -12.05 4.00
C LEU A 241 14.02 -11.52 3.42
N ALA A 242 14.90 -12.43 2.98
CA ALA A 242 16.11 -12.12 2.25
C ALA A 242 15.81 -11.68 0.80
N GLY A 243 14.62 -12.00 0.29
CA GLY A 243 14.17 -11.64 -1.05
C GLY A 243 14.47 -12.71 -2.09
N ASP A 244 14.99 -13.87 -1.67
CA ASP A 244 15.30 -15.02 -2.51
C ASP A 244 14.67 -16.33 -1.99
N GLU A 245 13.64 -16.23 -1.16
CA GLU A 245 12.89 -17.37 -0.64
C GLU A 245 12.19 -18.16 -1.74
N TRP A 246 12.03 -19.46 -1.52
CA TRP A 246 11.14 -20.29 -2.33
C TRP A 246 9.68 -20.07 -1.92
N LEU A 247 8.85 -19.69 -2.89
CA LEU A 247 7.40 -19.64 -2.81
C LEU A 247 6.79 -20.94 -3.34
N VAL A 248 5.91 -21.56 -2.56
CA VAL A 248 5.16 -22.75 -2.93
C VAL A 248 3.67 -22.45 -2.87
N LEU A 249 3.00 -22.68 -4.00
CA LEU A 249 1.56 -22.47 -4.20
C LEU A 249 0.91 -23.80 -4.60
N ALA A 250 0.40 -24.56 -3.62
CA ALA A 250 -0.27 -25.83 -3.88
C ALA A 250 -1.79 -25.64 -3.98
N GLY A 251 -2.39 -26.04 -5.11
CA GLY A 251 -3.80 -25.82 -5.40
C GLY A 251 -4.20 -24.34 -5.58
N LEU A 252 -3.23 -23.45 -5.77
CA LEU A 252 -3.42 -22.00 -5.93
C LEU A 252 -2.99 -21.48 -7.30
N HIS A 253 -2.69 -22.39 -8.23
CA HIS A 253 -2.30 -22.08 -9.59
C HIS A 253 -3.32 -22.70 -10.56
N PRO A 254 -3.71 -22.01 -11.66
CA PRO A 254 -4.80 -22.47 -12.52
C PRO A 254 -4.54 -23.80 -13.24
N THR A 255 -3.28 -24.11 -13.54
CA THR A 255 -2.90 -25.32 -14.30
C THR A 255 -2.02 -26.31 -13.52
N LEU A 256 -1.01 -25.83 -12.79
CA LEU A 256 -0.11 -26.64 -11.97
C LEU A 256 -0.76 -27.05 -10.63
N ALA A 257 -0.62 -28.33 -10.27
CA ALA A 257 -1.06 -28.81 -8.96
C ALA A 257 -0.29 -28.15 -7.80
N ALA A 258 1.00 -27.88 -8.02
CA ALA A 258 1.82 -27.06 -7.15
C ALA A 258 2.85 -26.29 -7.97
N LEU A 259 2.81 -24.97 -7.90
CA LEU A 259 3.86 -24.10 -8.44
C LEU A 259 4.95 -23.95 -7.38
N ARG A 260 6.22 -24.08 -7.80
CA ARG A 260 7.39 -23.75 -6.97
C ARG A 260 8.23 -22.72 -7.69
N THR A 261 8.33 -21.53 -7.15
CA THR A 261 9.11 -20.43 -7.76
C THR A 261 9.91 -19.70 -6.68
N ARG A 262 10.92 -18.94 -7.07
CA ARG A 262 11.81 -18.26 -6.11
C ARG A 262 11.69 -16.75 -6.24
N LEU A 263 11.68 -16.04 -5.12
CA LEU A 263 11.78 -14.59 -5.14
C LEU A 263 13.07 -14.15 -5.86
N PRO A 264 13.08 -13.00 -6.54
CA PRO A 264 14.11 -12.64 -7.52
C PRO A 264 15.44 -12.18 -6.92
N GLY A 265 15.60 -12.15 -5.60
CA GLY A 265 16.74 -11.52 -4.92
C GLY A 265 16.73 -9.99 -5.05
N ALA A 266 15.57 -9.39 -5.32
CA ALA A 266 15.46 -7.97 -5.61
C ALA A 266 15.70 -7.09 -4.38
N ARG A 267 16.36 -5.95 -4.59
CA ARG A 267 16.60 -4.93 -3.56
C ARG A 267 16.12 -3.57 -4.06
N ALA A 268 15.56 -2.79 -3.15
CA ALA A 268 15.16 -1.41 -3.45
C ALA A 268 16.11 -0.41 -2.80
N LEU A 269 16.47 0.61 -3.55
CA LEU A 269 17.38 1.67 -3.15
C LEU A 269 16.72 3.02 -3.47
N ALA A 270 16.96 4.01 -2.63
CA ALA A 270 16.64 5.40 -2.94
C ALA A 270 17.91 6.26 -2.95
N ARG A 271 17.87 7.35 -3.72
CA ARG A 271 18.86 8.42 -3.69
C ARG A 271 18.14 9.72 -3.36
N VAL A 272 18.61 10.39 -2.31
CA VAL A 272 18.03 11.63 -1.81
C VAL A 272 18.83 12.81 -2.32
N HIS A 273 18.13 13.81 -2.86
CA HIS A 273 18.70 15.00 -3.45
C HIS A 273 18.04 16.28 -2.91
N GLY A 274 18.70 17.42 -3.10
CA GLY A 274 18.20 18.75 -2.74
C GLY A 274 18.27 19.05 -1.25
N LEU A 275 18.93 18.18 -0.46
CA LEU A 275 19.07 18.34 0.99
C LEU A 275 20.49 18.77 1.43
N SER A 276 21.37 19.11 0.49
CA SER A 276 22.72 19.62 0.77
C SER A 276 22.74 20.84 1.70
N ALA A 277 21.84 21.81 1.51
CA ALA A 277 21.70 22.96 2.40
C ALA A 277 21.28 22.60 3.84
N PHE A 278 20.77 21.38 4.03
CA PHE A 278 20.35 20.82 5.32
C PHE A 278 21.34 19.76 5.84
N GLY A 279 22.55 19.68 5.28
CA GLY A 279 23.62 18.80 5.75
C GLY A 279 23.56 17.36 5.25
N VAL A 280 22.72 17.05 4.26
CA VAL A 280 22.64 15.70 3.65
C VAL A 280 23.46 15.66 2.37
N THR A 281 24.33 14.67 2.23
CA THR A 281 25.12 14.49 1.00
C THR A 281 24.22 14.12 -0.19
N GLU A 282 24.36 14.84 -1.29
CA GLU A 282 23.57 14.61 -2.51
C GLU A 282 23.75 13.21 -3.07
N GLY A 283 22.65 12.55 -3.40
CA GLY A 283 22.63 11.24 -4.03
C GLY A 283 23.09 10.09 -3.12
N GLN A 284 23.19 10.31 -1.80
CA GLN A 284 23.53 9.24 -0.87
C GLN A 284 22.50 8.10 -0.99
N PRO A 285 22.97 6.84 -1.18
CA PRO A 285 22.07 5.71 -1.28
C PRO A 285 21.44 5.41 0.08
N LEU A 286 20.15 5.07 0.04
CA LEU A 286 19.33 4.67 1.16
C LEU A 286 18.72 3.30 0.82
N ASP A 287 19.13 2.24 1.52
CA ASP A 287 18.53 0.91 1.38
C ASP A 287 17.08 0.92 1.89
N LEU A 288 16.12 0.49 1.08
CA LEU A 288 14.74 0.30 1.52
C LEU A 288 14.55 -1.12 2.05
N VAL A 289 13.62 -1.29 2.99
CA VAL A 289 13.37 -2.57 3.67
C VAL A 289 12.13 -3.23 3.05
N LEU A 290 12.25 -4.51 2.68
CA LEU A 290 11.12 -5.30 2.17
C LEU A 290 10.12 -5.51 3.29
N ASP A 291 8.85 -5.25 3.02
CA ASP A 291 7.82 -5.25 4.04
C ASP A 291 6.42 -5.64 3.54
N THR A 292 6.26 -5.87 2.25
CA THR A 292 5.06 -6.49 1.70
C THR A 292 5.40 -7.40 0.54
N LEU A 293 4.88 -8.63 0.60
CA LEU A 293 4.83 -9.59 -0.49
C LEU A 293 3.36 -9.88 -0.79
N HIS A 294 2.88 -9.35 -1.90
CA HIS A 294 1.57 -9.66 -2.44
C HIS A 294 1.71 -10.71 -3.55
N VAL A 295 1.05 -11.85 -3.40
CA VAL A 295 0.98 -12.92 -4.40
C VAL A 295 -0.38 -12.87 -5.09
N ASP A 296 -0.40 -12.59 -6.39
CA ASP A 296 -1.62 -12.61 -7.21
C ASP A 296 -1.65 -13.90 -8.03
N GLY A 297 -2.47 -14.86 -7.58
CA GLY A 297 -2.59 -16.17 -8.23
C GLY A 297 -3.27 -16.11 -9.60
N ASP A 298 -4.16 -15.14 -9.80
CA ASP A 298 -4.91 -14.98 -11.04
C ASP A 298 -4.04 -14.31 -12.12
N ARG A 299 -3.25 -13.30 -11.73
CA ARG A 299 -2.26 -12.66 -12.60
C ARG A 299 -0.93 -13.42 -12.71
N GLN A 300 -0.77 -14.49 -11.94
CA GLN A 300 0.44 -15.32 -11.89
C GLN A 300 1.73 -14.49 -11.67
N SER A 301 1.65 -13.56 -10.72
CA SER A 301 2.75 -12.65 -10.37
C SER A 301 2.80 -12.33 -8.89
N CYS A 302 3.92 -11.79 -8.42
CA CYS A 302 4.00 -11.17 -7.11
C CYS A 302 4.38 -9.69 -7.24
N SER A 303 3.91 -8.87 -6.31
CA SER A 303 4.41 -7.53 -6.08
C SER A 303 5.15 -7.48 -4.75
N LEU A 304 6.34 -6.91 -4.80
CA LEU A 304 7.17 -6.62 -3.63
C LEU A 304 7.12 -5.12 -3.36
N VAL A 305 6.93 -4.74 -2.10
CA VAL A 305 6.98 -3.35 -1.64
C VAL A 305 8.09 -3.20 -0.64
N TRP A 306 8.89 -2.16 -0.82
CA TRP A 306 9.92 -1.77 0.13
C TRP A 306 9.69 -0.35 0.59
N ARG A 307 9.96 -0.06 1.86
CA ARG A 307 9.91 1.33 2.34
C ARG A 307 11.04 1.70 3.28
N ARG A 308 11.28 3.00 3.38
CA ARG A 308 12.13 3.57 4.43
C ARG A 308 11.70 4.98 4.79
N SER A 309 11.68 5.26 6.09
CA SER A 309 11.43 6.59 6.64
C SER A 309 12.74 7.27 7.02
N PHE A 310 12.81 8.58 6.79
CA PHE A 310 13.85 9.44 7.35
C PHE A 310 13.26 10.78 7.80
N PRO A 311 13.85 11.41 8.84
CA PRO A 311 13.36 12.69 9.35
C PRO A 311 13.70 13.83 8.39
N LEU A 312 12.81 14.82 8.32
CA LEU A 312 13.06 16.11 7.69
C LEU A 312 13.14 17.19 8.78
N ALA A 313 14.22 17.98 8.74
CA ALA A 313 14.51 18.95 9.80
C ALA A 313 13.45 20.06 9.93
N GLU A 314 12.93 20.55 8.79
CA GLU A 314 11.96 21.64 8.73
C GLU A 314 11.17 21.64 7.41
N ALA A 315 10.14 22.49 7.32
CA ALA A 315 9.27 22.57 6.14
C ALA A 315 10.01 22.98 4.85
N ALA A 316 11.07 23.78 4.96
CA ALA A 316 11.90 24.15 3.81
C ALA A 316 12.61 22.92 3.19
N ALA A 317 13.02 21.95 4.03
CA ALA A 317 13.62 20.70 3.55
C ALA A 317 12.62 19.88 2.74
N LEU A 318 11.32 19.95 3.08
CA LEU A 318 10.27 19.26 2.33
C LEU A 318 10.08 19.83 0.92
N ALA A 319 10.17 21.15 0.75
CA ALA A 319 10.13 21.78 -0.57
C ALA A 319 11.39 21.49 -1.42
N ALA A 320 12.51 21.12 -0.77
CA ALA A 320 13.80 20.93 -1.42
C ALA A 320 14.13 19.46 -1.72
N VAL A 321 13.62 18.52 -0.90
CA VAL A 321 13.88 17.09 -1.09
C VAL A 321 13.38 16.63 -2.46
N ARG A 322 14.21 15.87 -3.16
CA ARG A 322 13.83 15.04 -4.34
C ARG A 322 14.32 13.64 -4.07
N VAL A 323 13.55 12.62 -4.46
CA VAL A 323 13.98 11.23 -4.26
C VAL A 323 13.82 10.45 -5.55
N VAL A 324 14.88 9.72 -5.92
CA VAL A 324 14.79 8.69 -6.96
C VAL A 324 14.83 7.33 -6.31
N VAL A 325 13.92 6.45 -6.72
CA VAL A 325 13.78 5.11 -6.17
C VAL A 325 13.93 4.11 -7.29
N GLY A 326 14.74 3.07 -7.09
CA GLY A 326 14.94 2.01 -8.07
C GLY A 326 14.98 0.65 -7.42
N VAL A 327 14.50 -0.36 -8.13
CA VAL A 327 14.64 -1.76 -7.77
C VAL A 327 15.70 -2.40 -8.66
N GLU A 328 16.67 -3.07 -8.05
CA GLU A 328 17.64 -3.92 -8.73
C GLU A 328 17.34 -5.39 -8.50
N VAL A 329 17.69 -6.22 -9.48
CA VAL A 329 17.79 -7.67 -9.33
C VAL A 329 19.25 -8.08 -9.48
N PRO A 330 19.69 -9.22 -8.92
CA PRO A 330 21.08 -9.65 -9.00
C PRO A 330 21.59 -9.67 -10.46
N GLY A 331 22.66 -8.91 -10.72
CA GLY A 331 23.25 -8.78 -12.06
C GLY A 331 22.64 -7.70 -12.95
N ALA A 332 21.59 -6.99 -12.51
CA ALA A 332 20.99 -5.88 -13.24
C ALA A 332 20.73 -4.68 -12.32
N PRO A 333 21.67 -3.70 -12.25
CA PRO A 333 21.50 -2.50 -11.43
C PRO A 333 20.34 -1.64 -11.94
N PRO A 334 19.77 -0.75 -11.10
CA PRO A 334 18.68 0.11 -11.52
C PRO A 334 19.19 1.14 -12.51
N ALA A 335 18.42 1.39 -13.57
CA ALA A 335 18.70 2.46 -14.52
C ALA A 335 18.38 3.82 -13.89
N TRP A 336 19.28 4.35 -13.06
CA TRP A 336 19.06 5.61 -12.33
C TRP A 336 18.77 6.78 -13.27
N LEU A 337 17.77 7.58 -12.91
CA LEU A 337 17.43 8.82 -13.60
C LEU A 337 18.57 9.85 -13.48
N ALA A 338 18.82 10.57 -14.57
CA ALA A 338 19.76 11.68 -14.59
C ALA A 338 19.18 12.90 -13.84
N PRO A 339 20.01 13.80 -13.28
CA PRO A 339 19.53 14.98 -12.55
C PRO A 339 18.50 15.85 -13.28
N ALA A 340 18.62 15.96 -14.61
CA ALA A 340 17.65 16.70 -15.43
C ALA A 340 16.26 16.02 -15.45
N GLU A 341 16.22 14.70 -15.52
CA GLU A 341 14.97 13.92 -15.49
C GLU A 341 14.29 14.01 -14.13
N ILE A 342 15.08 14.01 -13.05
CA ILE A 342 14.60 14.25 -11.67
C ILE A 342 13.97 15.64 -11.57
N ALA A 343 14.63 16.66 -12.12
CA ALA A 343 14.14 18.02 -12.11
C ALA A 343 12.83 18.17 -12.90
N ILE A 344 12.71 17.50 -14.04
CA ILE A 344 11.48 17.46 -14.85
C ILE A 344 10.36 16.77 -14.07
N ALA A 345 10.61 15.60 -13.48
CA ALA A 345 9.64 14.90 -12.65
C ALA A 345 9.15 15.79 -11.48
N ALA A 346 10.06 16.58 -10.88
CA ALA A 346 9.73 17.50 -9.80
C ALA A 346 8.80 18.64 -10.24
N GLN A 347 9.04 19.20 -11.42
CA GLN A 347 8.21 20.25 -11.98
C GLN A 347 6.81 19.73 -12.32
N SER A 348 6.72 18.52 -12.88
CA SER A 348 5.43 17.87 -13.17
C SER A 348 4.64 17.58 -11.90
N ALA A 349 5.28 17.06 -10.84
CA ALA A 349 4.62 16.79 -9.57
C ALA A 349 4.10 18.06 -8.87
N ALA A 350 4.83 19.18 -8.99
CA ALA A 350 4.39 20.46 -8.45
C ALA A 350 3.23 21.08 -9.26
N ALA A 351 3.12 20.76 -10.55
CA ALA A 351 2.02 21.23 -11.40
C ALA A 351 0.72 20.45 -11.19
N THR A 352 0.79 19.21 -10.72
CA THR A 352 -0.39 18.35 -10.45
C THR A 352 -0.95 18.48 -9.03
N SER A 353 -0.23 19.12 -8.11
CA SER A 353 -0.70 19.36 -6.74
C SER A 353 -1.69 20.53 -6.70
N ASP A 354 -2.96 20.28 -7.05
CA ASP A 354 -4.07 21.14 -6.68
C ASP A 354 -4.30 21.00 -5.15
N PRO A 355 -4.46 22.08 -4.35
CA PRO A 355 -4.59 21.98 -2.88
C PRO A 355 -5.90 21.33 -2.40
N ALA A 356 -6.74 20.81 -3.30
CA ALA A 356 -7.86 19.95 -3.00
C ALA A 356 -7.50 18.53 -3.47
N GLY A 357 -7.38 17.59 -2.53
CA GLY A 357 -6.96 16.22 -2.82
C GLY A 357 -7.75 15.56 -3.94
N VAL A 358 -7.04 15.06 -4.95
CA VAL A 358 -7.46 14.14 -6.02
C VAL A 358 -6.15 13.50 -6.52
N THR A 359 -5.84 12.21 -6.35
CA THR A 359 -6.49 10.98 -6.85
C THR A 359 -6.81 11.07 -8.35
N LEU A 360 -5.80 10.99 -9.20
CA LEU A 360 -6.02 10.84 -10.64
C LEU A 360 -6.61 9.46 -10.94
N ASN A 361 -7.94 9.40 -10.96
CA ASN A 361 -8.74 8.38 -11.61
C ASN A 361 -8.41 8.41 -13.11
N VAL A 362 -7.68 7.40 -13.61
CA VAL A 362 -7.65 7.11 -15.04
C VAL A 362 -8.68 6.03 -15.26
N SER A 363 -9.81 6.45 -15.82
CA SER A 363 -10.90 5.60 -16.30
C SER A 363 -10.39 4.46 -17.18
N ASP A 364 -10.81 3.24 -16.82
CA ASP A 364 -10.82 2.07 -17.70
C ASP A 364 -11.52 2.42 -19.03
N GLN A 365 -10.81 2.17 -20.12
CA GLN A 365 -11.42 1.76 -21.37
C GLN A 365 -10.67 0.52 -21.86
N ASP A 366 -10.99 -0.63 -21.28
CA ASP A 366 -10.94 -1.88 -22.05
C ASP A 366 -12.38 -2.29 -22.32
N ALA A 367 -12.80 -1.96 -23.53
CA ALA A 367 -14.01 -2.48 -24.13
C ALA A 367 -13.86 -4.00 -24.30
N VAL A 368 -14.82 -4.69 -23.70
CA VAL A 368 -15.27 -6.03 -24.06
C VAL A 368 -15.14 -6.27 -25.57
N SER A 369 -14.48 -7.35 -25.95
CA SER A 369 -14.75 -8.04 -27.21
C SER A 369 -14.65 -9.54 -27.00
N THR A 370 -15.85 -10.11 -26.84
CA THR A 370 -16.31 -11.48 -27.14
C THR A 370 -15.58 -12.69 -26.58
#